data_AF-A0A5C8U2L7-F1
#
_entry.id   AF-A0A5C8U2L7-F1
#
_cell.length_a   1.000
_cell.length_b   1.000
_cell.length_c   1.000
_cell.angle_alpha   90.00
_cell.angle_beta   90.00
_cell.angle_gamma   90.00
#
_symmetry.space_group_name_H-M   'P 1'
#
loop_
_entity.id
_entity.type
_entity.pdbx_description
1 polymer ?
#
loop_
_entity_poly.entity_id
_entity_poly.type
_entity_poly.pdbx_seq_one_letter_code
_entity_poly.pdbx_strand_id
1 'polypeptide(L)'
;MRLPLIACLVLACTGAAAETAPAPPAVVACDNLVTLRRLMVQQPEGDTIPAEFGGCRAIPAEGVGDVEKRAMIGDAPYECRSLKDGPCLWVRP
;
A
#
# COMPACT_ATOMS: atom_id res chain seq x y z
N MET A 1 -32.50 60.80 -7.74
CA MET A 1 -33.29 59.69 -7.16
C MET A 1 -33.30 58.54 -8.15
N ARG A 2 -33.01 57.31 -7.67
CA ARG A 2 -33.32 55.98 -8.25
C ARG A 2 -32.23 55.23 -9.05
N LEU A 3 -31.47 54.48 -8.25
CA LEU A 3 -30.94 53.09 -8.36
C LEU A 3 -30.12 52.63 -9.59
N PRO A 4 -28.86 52.18 -9.38
CA PRO A 4 -28.11 51.42 -10.37
C PRO A 4 -28.49 49.93 -10.35
N LEU A 5 -28.66 49.36 -11.54
CA LEU A 5 -28.78 47.92 -11.81
C LEU A 5 -27.47 47.21 -11.42
N ILE A 6 -27.44 46.64 -10.22
CA ILE A 6 -26.40 45.71 -9.78
C ILE A 6 -26.76 44.36 -10.41
N ALA A 7 -26.18 44.08 -11.58
CA ALA A 7 -26.23 42.77 -12.19
C ALA A 7 -25.39 41.81 -11.33
N CYS A 8 -26.09 40.94 -10.59
CA CYS A 8 -25.51 39.86 -9.80
C CYS A 8 -24.67 38.93 -10.69
N LEU A 9 -23.36 39.15 -10.67
CA LEU A 9 -22.36 38.22 -11.20
C LEU A 9 -22.26 37.05 -10.20
N VAL A 10 -23.15 36.07 -10.32
CA VAL A 10 -23.08 34.82 -9.55
C VAL A 10 -21.94 34.01 -10.14
N LEU A 11 -20.75 34.22 -9.60
CA LEU A 11 -19.55 33.43 -9.89
C LEU A 11 -19.76 32.05 -9.27
N ALA A 12 -20.30 31.11 -10.06
CA ALA A 12 -20.39 29.71 -9.67
C ALA A 12 -18.96 29.14 -9.59
N CYS A 13 -18.38 29.14 -8.39
CA CYS A 13 -17.20 28.36 -8.07
C CYS A 13 -17.58 26.88 -8.09
N THR A 14 -17.61 26.29 -9.28
CA THR A 14 -17.70 24.84 -9.46
C THR A 14 -16.40 24.26 -8.95
N GLY A 15 -16.38 23.87 -7.67
CA GLY A 15 -15.27 23.15 -7.06
C GLY A 15 -15.10 21.83 -7.82
N ALA A 16 -14.04 21.75 -8.62
CA ALA A 16 -13.57 20.48 -9.16
C ALA A 16 -13.15 19.62 -7.96
N ALA A 17 -14.00 18.68 -7.57
CA ALA A 17 -13.59 17.58 -6.72
C ALA A 17 -12.48 16.85 -7.49
N ALA A 18 -11.24 16.97 -7.03
CA ALA A 18 -10.17 16.15 -7.53
C ALA A 18 -10.56 14.70 -7.22
N GLU A 19 -10.91 13.92 -8.25
CA GLU A 19 -10.99 12.47 -8.14
C GLU A 19 -9.60 11.98 -7.75
N THR A 20 -9.43 11.70 -6.46
CA THR A 20 -8.26 10.99 -5.94
C THR A 20 -8.21 9.64 -6.66
N ALA A 21 -7.24 9.49 -7.56
CA ALA A 21 -7.00 8.21 -8.22
C ALA A 21 -6.86 7.10 -7.16
N PRO A 22 -7.35 5.87 -7.43
CA PRO A 22 -7.22 4.77 -6.49
C PRO A 22 -5.75 4.59 -6.08
N ALA A 23 -5.50 4.44 -4.79
CA ALA A 23 -4.16 4.14 -4.30
C ALA A 23 -3.66 2.84 -4.97
N PRO A 24 -2.37 2.77 -5.34
CA PRO A 24 -1.81 1.57 -5.95
C PRO A 24 -1.97 0.37 -5.01
N PRO A 25 -2.11 -0.85 -5.57
CA PRO A 25 -2.25 -2.06 -4.77
C PRO A 25 -1.03 -2.23 -3.87
N ALA A 26 -1.28 -2.47 -2.58
CA ALA A 26 -0.23 -2.69 -1.60
C ALA A 26 0.05 -4.19 -1.41
N VAL A 27 1.32 -4.50 -1.17
CA VAL A 27 1.81 -5.85 -0.88
C VAL A 27 2.36 -5.87 0.54
N VAL A 28 1.98 -6.88 1.32
CA VAL A 28 2.54 -7.06 2.66
C VAL A 28 3.90 -7.72 2.55
N ALA A 29 4.91 -7.11 3.14
CA ALA A 29 6.27 -7.62 3.19
C ALA A 29 6.88 -7.49 4.59
N CYS A 30 7.77 -8.40 4.95
CA CYS A 30 8.44 -8.40 6.25
C CYS A 30 9.97 -8.53 6.10
N ASP A 31 10.71 -7.89 7.00
CA ASP A 31 12.18 -8.00 7.06
C ASP A 31 12.63 -9.45 7.37
N ASN A 32 11.76 -10.24 8.01
CA ASN A 32 12.06 -11.59 8.47
C ASN A 32 11.00 -12.61 8.03
N LEU A 33 11.44 -13.70 7.43
CA LEU A 33 10.61 -14.79 6.93
C LEU A 33 9.72 -15.43 8.01
N VAL A 34 10.25 -15.66 9.21
CA VAL A 34 9.49 -16.28 10.31
C VAL A 34 8.35 -15.36 10.76
N THR A 35 8.58 -14.05 10.74
CA THR A 35 7.54 -13.07 11.07
C THR A 35 6.43 -13.07 10.03
N LEU A 36 6.79 -13.07 8.73
CA LEU A 36 5.81 -13.23 7.64
C LEU A 36 5.00 -14.52 7.79
N ARG A 37 5.67 -15.65 8.07
CA ARG A 37 4.98 -16.93 8.26
C ARG A 37 3.96 -16.87 9.39
N ARG A 38 4.35 -16.30 10.55
CA ARG A 38 3.45 -16.14 11.69
C ARG A 38 2.26 -15.25 11.34
N LEU A 39 2.47 -14.18 10.56
CA LEU A 39 1.40 -13.31 10.09
C LEU A 39 0.43 -14.06 9.19
N MET A 40 0.94 -14.85 8.24
CA MET A 40 0.10 -15.63 7.31
C MET A 40 -0.75 -16.69 8.02
N VAL A 41 -0.30 -17.23 9.16
CA VAL A 41 -1.11 -18.16 9.96
C VAL A 41 -2.35 -17.47 10.54
N GLN A 42 -2.29 -16.17 10.84
CA GLN A 42 -3.43 -15.40 11.34
C GLN A 42 -4.45 -15.03 10.26
N GLN A 43 -4.10 -15.21 8.99
CA GLN A 43 -4.97 -14.90 7.83
C GLN A 43 -5.56 -13.48 7.86
N PRO A 44 -4.74 -12.42 8.04
CA PRO A 44 -5.25 -11.06 8.03
C PRO A 44 -5.81 -10.68 6.65
N GLU A 45 -6.91 -9.94 6.65
CA GLU A 45 -7.53 -9.41 5.43
C GLU A 45 -6.73 -8.24 4.87
N GLY A 46 -6.60 -8.19 3.54
CA GLY A 46 -5.99 -7.07 2.83
C GLY A 46 -4.55 -6.81 3.28
N ASP A 47 -4.19 -5.55 3.47
CA ASP A 47 -2.88 -5.08 3.91
C ASP A 47 -2.79 -4.85 5.44
N THR A 48 -3.76 -5.35 6.20
CA THR A 48 -3.81 -5.22 7.66
C THR A 48 -2.65 -5.98 8.32
N ILE A 49 -1.90 -5.29 9.17
CA ILE A 49 -0.77 -5.85 9.92
C ILE A 49 -0.97 -5.55 11.42
N PRO A 50 -1.22 -6.57 12.26
CA PRO A 50 -1.34 -6.36 13.70
C PRO A 50 -0.04 -5.84 14.32
N ALA A 51 -0.15 -5.05 15.38
CA ALA A 51 0.97 -4.31 15.96
C ALA A 51 2.11 -5.22 16.49
N GLU A 52 1.79 -6.45 16.87
CA GLU A 52 2.77 -7.45 17.30
C GLU A 52 3.67 -8.00 16.18
N PHE A 53 3.36 -7.72 14.91
CA PHE A 53 4.16 -8.11 13.74
C PHE A 53 5.12 -7.00 13.32
N GLY A 54 5.94 -6.53 14.27
CA GLY A 54 7.01 -5.58 14.01
C GLY A 54 7.94 -6.06 12.88
N GLY A 55 8.35 -5.14 12.01
CA GLY A 55 9.15 -5.44 10.83
C GLY A 55 8.34 -5.91 9.60
N CYS A 56 7.03 -6.03 9.71
CA CYS A 56 6.12 -6.14 8.57
C CYS A 56 5.56 -4.77 8.19
N ARG A 57 5.34 -4.55 6.89
CA ARG A 57 4.78 -3.31 6.34
C ARG A 57 4.06 -3.58 5.02
N ALA A 58 3.04 -2.78 4.75
CA ALA A 58 2.46 -2.67 3.42
C ALA A 58 3.38 -1.78 2.57
N ILE A 59 3.79 -2.26 1.40
CA ILE A 59 4.61 -1.53 0.44
C ILE A 59 3.90 -1.44 -0.91
N PRO A 60 4.14 -0.41 -1.72
CA PRO A 60 3.57 -0.33 -3.07
C PRO A 60 4.04 -1.51 -3.93
N ALA A 61 3.13 -2.15 -4.67
CA ALA A 61 3.47 -3.31 -5.51
C ALA A 61 4.53 -2.98 -6.56
N GLU A 62 4.52 -1.75 -7.09
CA GLU A 62 5.50 -1.25 -8.06
C GLU A 62 6.94 -1.18 -7.51
N GLY A 63 7.09 -1.20 -6.18
CA GLY A 63 8.40 -1.21 -5.51
C GLY A 63 9.01 -2.61 -5.37
N VAL A 64 8.27 -3.67 -5.71
CA VAL A 64 8.70 -5.07 -5.57
C VAL A 64 9.37 -5.55 -6.85
N GLY A 65 10.68 -5.82 -6.78
CA GLY A 65 11.49 -6.28 -7.89
C GLY A 65 11.58 -7.80 -8.00
N ASP A 66 12.72 -8.29 -8.51
CA ASP A 66 13.01 -9.70 -8.76
C ASP A 66 13.17 -10.54 -7.49
N VAL A 67 13.10 -11.87 -7.61
CA VAL A 67 13.41 -12.78 -6.51
C VAL A 67 14.91 -12.83 -6.27
N GLU A 68 15.34 -12.42 -5.08
CA GLU A 68 16.72 -12.58 -4.63
C GLU A 68 16.94 -13.89 -3.87
N LYS A 69 15.95 -14.31 -3.09
CA LYS A 69 16.03 -15.52 -2.25
C LYS A 69 14.70 -16.27 -2.26
N ARG A 70 14.80 -17.58 -2.13
CA ARG A 70 13.64 -18.47 -1.94
C ARG A 70 13.86 -19.31 -0.72
N ALA A 71 12.79 -19.58 0.02
CA ALA A 71 12.79 -20.50 1.13
C ALA A 71 11.49 -21.30 1.12
N MET A 72 11.55 -22.51 1.67
CA MET A 72 10.38 -23.35 1.90
C MET A 72 10.11 -23.40 3.39
N ILE A 73 8.85 -23.18 3.78
CA ILE A 73 8.38 -23.52 5.13
C ILE A 73 7.24 -24.51 4.98
N GLY A 74 7.51 -25.77 5.33
CA GLY A 74 6.64 -26.87 4.95
C GLY A 74 6.62 -27.04 3.42
N ASP A 75 5.43 -27.05 2.85
CA ASP A 75 5.15 -27.12 1.41
C ASP A 75 4.91 -25.73 0.77
N ALA A 76 4.94 -24.65 1.56
CA ALA A 76 4.70 -23.31 1.08
C ALA A 76 6.01 -22.61 0.66
N PRO A 77 6.10 -22.10 -0.58
CA PRO A 77 7.23 -21.29 -1.04
C PRO A 77 7.12 -19.85 -0.56
N TYR A 78 8.25 -19.27 -0.18
CA TYR A 78 8.39 -17.88 0.21
C TYR A 78 9.49 -17.23 -0.62
N GLU A 79 9.27 -15.99 -1.03
CA GLU A 79 10.21 -15.23 -1.85
C GLU A 79 10.64 -13.96 -1.11
N CYS A 80 11.96 -13.74 -1.06
CA CYS A 80 12.53 -12.45 -0.72
C CYS A 80 12.73 -11.70 -2.03
N ARG A 81 12.02 -10.58 -2.20
CA ARG A 81 12.02 -9.80 -3.44
C ARG A 81 12.85 -8.54 -3.26
N SER A 82 13.62 -8.16 -4.28
CA SER A 82 14.41 -6.94 -4.26
C SER A 82 13.51 -5.71 -4.11
N LEU A 83 14.06 -4.67 -3.50
CA LEU A 83 13.43 -3.35 -3.46
C LEU A 83 14.32 -2.35 -4.20
N LYS A 84 13.72 -1.22 -4.59
CA LYS A 84 14.47 -0.12 -5.22
C LYS A 84 15.66 0.33 -4.36
N ASP A 85 15.43 0.45 -3.06
CA ASP A 85 16.43 0.89 -2.09
C ASP A 85 16.39 -0.03 -0.85
N GLY A 86 17.51 -0.71 -0.55
CA GLY A 86 17.68 -1.52 0.66
C GLY A 86 17.69 -3.03 0.43
N PRO A 87 17.68 -3.83 1.52
CA PRO A 87 17.68 -5.29 1.43
C PRO A 87 16.34 -5.81 0.89
N CYS A 88 16.35 -7.02 0.32
CA CYS A 88 15.13 -7.71 -0.07
C CYS A 88 14.19 -7.92 1.14
N LEU A 89 12.89 -7.95 0.87
CA LEU A 89 11.87 -8.29 1.87
C LEU A 89 11.14 -9.56 1.50
N TRP A 90 10.76 -10.32 2.52
CA TRP A 90 9.91 -11.50 2.35
C TRP A 90 8.49 -11.03 2.08
N VAL A 91 7.98 -11.36 0.89
CA VAL A 91 6.68 -10.90 0.39
C VAL A 91 5.61 -11.94 0.67
N ARG A 92 4.43 -11.50 1.13
CA ARG A 92 3.25 -12.35 1.22
C ARG A 92 2.87 -12.83 -0.20
N PRO A 93 2.77 -14.15 -0.44
CA PRO A 93 2.39 -14.72 -1.73
C PRO A 93 1.02 -14.24 -2.23
#